data_AF-H2FWK6-F1
#
_entry.id   AF-H2FWK6-F1
#
_cell.length_a   1.000
_cell.length_b   1.000
_cell.length_c   1.000
_cell.angle_alpha   90.00
_cell.angle_beta   90.00
_cell.angle_gamma   90.00
#
_symmetry.space_group_name_H-M   'P 1'
#
loop_
_entity.id
_entity.type
_entity.pdbx_description
1 polymer ?
#
loop_
_entity_poly.entity_id
_entity_poly.type
_entity_poly.pdbx_seq_one_letter_code
_entity_poly.pdbx_strand_id
1 'polypeptide(L)' 'MREHESLRKALAWLTEQPHINREAIADASRHFDLSPLDEQFLRDYFLKPPRDEPSKNAQSDDLKSN' A
#
# COMPACT_ATOMS: atom_id res chain seq x y z
N MET A 1 28.15 -2.22 -4.68
CA MET A 1 26.76 -1.94 -5.09
C MET A 1 25.83 -2.49 -4.01
N ARG A 2 25.50 -1.70 -2.99
CA ARG A 2 24.55 -2.05 -1.90
C ARG A 2 23.44 -1.01 -1.84
N GLU A 3 23.01 -0.52 -2.99
CA GLU A 3 22.22 0.72 -3.06
C GLU A 3 20.76 0.54 -2.59
N HIS A 4 20.34 -0.68 -2.20
CA HIS A 4 18.94 -0.93 -1.80
C HIS A 4 18.78 -1.92 -0.62
N GLU A 5 19.81 -2.15 0.22
CA GLU A 5 19.65 -3.04 1.40
C GLU A 5 18.62 -2.49 2.39
N SER A 6 18.60 -1.17 2.60
CA SER A 6 17.63 -0.49 3.48
C SER A 6 16.20 -0.63 2.98
N LEU A 7 15.98 -0.46 1.67
CA LEU A 7 14.65 -0.59 1.06
C LEU A 7 14.09 -2.02 1.19
N ARG A 8 14.92 -3.05 0.98
CA ARG A 8 14.48 -4.44 1.17
C ARG A 8 14.10 -4.75 2.61
N LYS A 9 14.89 -4.26 3.57
CA LYS A 9 14.60 -4.47 5.00
C LYS A 9 13.33 -3.73 5.42
N ALA A 10 13.14 -2.51 4.94
CA ALA A 10 11.90 -1.77 5.15
C ALA A 10 10.69 -2.47 4.54
N LEU A 11 10.81 -2.99 3.31
CA LEU A 11 9.74 -3.76 2.67
C LEU A 11 9.39 -5.01 3.46
N ALA A 12 10.39 -5.81 3.86
CA ALA A 12 10.16 -7.01 4.67
C ALA A 12 9.43 -6.67 5.98
N TRP A 13 9.88 -5.63 6.68
CA TRP A 13 9.28 -5.17 7.92
C TRP A 13 7.86 -4.63 7.75
N LEU A 14 7.59 -3.93 6.63
CA LEU A 14 6.24 -3.46 6.30
C LEU A 14 5.33 -4.63 5.93
N THR A 15 5.81 -5.66 5.23
CA THR A 15 5.01 -6.86 4.90
C THR A 15 4.71 -7.76 6.09
N GLU A 16 5.49 -7.68 7.17
CA GLU A 16 5.17 -8.34 8.44
C GLU A 16 4.03 -7.65 9.19
N GLN A 17 3.71 -6.40 8.86
CA GLN A 17 2.62 -5.68 9.48
C GLN A 17 1.29 -5.94 8.75
N PRO A 18 0.20 -6.25 9.48
CA PRO A 18 -1.11 -6.47 8.89
C PRO A 18 -1.74 -5.18 8.34
N HIS A 19 -1.26 -4.00 8.74
CA HIS A 19 -1.78 -2.70 8.32
C HIS A 19 -0.64 -1.73 7.98
N ILE A 20 -0.36 -1.58 6.68
CA ILE A 20 0.64 -0.63 6.19
C ILE A 20 -0.03 0.74 6.03
N ASN A 21 0.22 1.63 7.00
CA ASN A 21 -0.28 3.00 7.02
C ASN A 21 0.84 4.02 6.81
N ARG A 22 0.48 5.30 6.62
CA ARG A 22 1.44 6.42 6.52
C ARG A 22 2.42 6.47 7.68
N GLU A 23 1.99 6.07 8.87
CA GLU A 23 2.81 6.01 10.08
C GLU A 23 3.79 4.85 10.03
N ALA A 24 3.35 3.64 9.65
CA ALA A 24 4.24 2.49 9.48
C ALA A 24 5.35 2.77 8.45
N ILE A 25 5.03 3.44 7.34
CA ILE A 25 6.02 3.82 6.33
C ILE A 25 7.02 4.85 6.88
N ALA A 26 6.56 5.81 7.70
CA ALA A 26 7.43 6.79 8.35
C ALA A 26 8.33 6.15 9.42
N ASP A 27 7.82 5.16 10.15
CA ASP A 27 8.60 4.36 11.10
C ASP A 27 9.68 3.56 10.38
N ALA A 28 9.32 2.85 9.30
CA ALA A 28 10.30 2.13 8.47
C ALA A 28 11.36 3.07 7.90
N SER A 29 10.96 4.28 7.46
CA SER A 29 11.86 5.31 6.94
C SER A 29 12.90 5.74 7.96
N ARG A 30 12.49 5.98 9.21
CA ARG A 30 13.38 6.30 10.33
C ARG A 30 14.23 5.12 10.80
N HIS A 31 13.68 3.91 10.77
CA HIS A 31 14.33 2.72 11.31
C HIS A 31 15.42 2.17 10.37
N PHE A 32 15.22 2.31 9.06
CA PHE A 32 16.13 1.78 8.03
C PHE A 32 16.95 2.85 7.31
N ASP A 33 16.84 4.12 7.71
CA ASP A 33 17.50 5.27 7.08
C ASP A 33 17.17 5.35 5.58
N LEU A 34 15.87 5.30 5.27
CA LEU A 34 15.41 5.38 3.88
C LEU A 34 15.60 6.80 3.34
N SER A 35 15.91 6.89 2.05
CA SER A 35 15.91 8.20 1.40
C SER A 35 14.49 8.74 1.30
N PRO A 36 14.30 10.07 1.30
CA PRO A 36 12.99 10.69 1.11
C PRO A 36 12.30 10.29 -0.22
N LEU A 37 13.09 9.78 -1.18
CA LEU A 37 12.60 9.19 -2.42
C LEU A 37 11.97 7.81 -2.19
N ASP A 38 12.61 6.95 -1.40
CA ASP A 38 12.12 5.61 -1.05
C ASP A 38 10.83 5.69 -0.22
N GLU A 39 10.77 6.64 0.73
CA GLU A 39 9.55 6.87 1.51
C GLU A 39 8.37 7.25 0.61
N GLN A 40 8.59 8.16 -0.35
CA GLN A 40 7.57 8.52 -1.33
C GLN A 40 7.14 7.33 -2.19
N PHE A 41 8.10 6.48 -2.59
CA PHE A 41 7.80 5.26 -3.34
C PHE A 41 6.92 4.30 -2.54
N LEU A 42 7.25 4.04 -1.27
CA LEU A 42 6.45 3.19 -0.38
C LEU A 42 5.05 3.78 -0.15
N ARG A 43 4.96 5.11 0.02
CA ARG A 43 3.68 5.80 0.14
C ARG A 43 2.84 5.64 -1.12
N ASP A 44 3.38 5.86 -2.32
CA ASP A 44 2.63 5.65 -3.57
C ASP A 44 2.33 4.16 -3.84
N TYR A 45 3.16 3.23 -3.37
CA TYR A 45 2.95 1.80 -3.58
C TYR A 45 1.86 1.21 -2.68
N PHE A 46 1.87 1.56 -1.39
CA PHE A 46 0.95 1.01 -0.40
C PHE A 46 -0.31 1.85 -0.15
N LEU A 47 -0.21 3.18 -0.23
CA LEU A 47 -1.34 4.09 0.06
C LEU A 47 -2.09 4.54 -1.17
N LYS A 48 -1.60 4.21 -2.36
CA LYS A 48 -2.41 4.39 -3.56
C LYS A 48 -3.41 3.26 -3.56
N PRO A 49 -4.68 3.50 -3.20
CA PRO A 49 -5.70 2.52 -3.53
C PRO A 49 -5.60 2.28 -5.03
N PRO A 50 -5.82 1.05 -5.53
CA PRO A 50 -6.16 0.88 -6.93
C PRO A 50 -7.28 1.89 -7.20
N ARG A 51 -6.95 2.88 -8.00
CA ARG A 51 -7.87 3.95 -8.34
C ARG A 51 -9.00 3.27 -9.09
N ASP A 52 -10.11 3.08 -8.39
CA ASP A 52 -11.42 2.81 -8.94
C ASP A 52 -11.56 1.49 -9.73
N GLU A 53 -11.98 0.43 -9.03
CA GLU A 53 -13.06 -0.43 -9.54
C GLU A 53 -14.11 -0.48 -8.42
N PRO A 54 -15.08 0.44 -8.40
CA PRO A 54 -16.18 0.34 -7.47
C PRO A 54 -17.03 -0.86 -7.87
N SER A 55 -16.96 -1.90 -7.06
CA SER A 55 -18.11 -2.76 -6.84
C SER A 55 -19.31 -1.88 -6.48
N LYS A 56 -20.23 -1.68 -7.45
CA LYS A 56 -21.66 -1.39 -7.24
C LYS A 56 -22.42 -1.45 -8.57
N ASN A 57 -22.99 -2.61 -8.87
CA ASN A 57 -24.41 -2.72 -9.20
C ASN A 57 -24.87 -4.16 -8.91
N ALA A 58 -24.92 -4.49 -7.62
CA ALA A 58 -26.00 -5.33 -7.12
C ALA A 58 -27.27 -4.46 -7.14
N GLN A 59 -27.92 -4.36 -8.29
CA GLN A 59 -29.31 -3.94 -8.35
C GLN A 59 -30.13 -5.22 -8.42
N SER A 60 -30.60 -5.60 -7.24
CA SER A 60 -31.57 -6.65 -6.98
C SER A 60 -32.80 -6.50 -7.89
N ASP A 61 -33.29 -7.65 -8.34
CA ASP A 61 -34.70 -8.03 -8.32
C ASP A 61 -35.72 -6.96 -8.74
N ASP A 62 -36.10 -6.96 -10.03
CA ASP A 62 -37.47 -6.60 -10.42
C ASP A 62 -37.98 -7.59 -11.47
N LEU A 63 -38.94 -8.36 -10.97
CA LEU A 63 -39.90 -9.28 -11.56
C LEU A 63 -40.39 -9.05 -13.01
N LYS A 64 -40.84 -10.18 -13.59
CA LYS A 64 -41.87 -10.37 -14.64
C LYS A 64 -41.46 -9.97 -16.08
N SER A 65 -41.88 -10.65 -17.15
CA SER A 65 -42.87 -11.70 -17.33
C SER A 65 -42.76 -12.25 -18.76
N ASN A 66 -43.01 -13.57 -18.89
CA ASN A 66 -43.70 -14.27 -19.97
C ASN A 66 -43.05 -14.40 -21.36
#